data_AF-A0A954U3M9-F1
#
_entry.id   AF-A0A954U3M9-F1
#
_cell.length_a   1.000
_cell.length_b   1.000
_cell.length_c   1.000
_cell.angle_alpha   90.00
_cell.angle_beta   90.00
_cell.angle_gamma   90.00
#
_symmetry.space_group_name_H-M   'P 1'
#
loop_
_entity.id
_entity.type
_entity.pdbx_description
1 polymer ?
#
loop_
_entity_poly.entity_id
_entity_poly.type
_entity_poly.pdbx_seq_one_letter_code
_entity_poly.pdbx_strand_id
1 'polypeptide(L)'
;MLRWRLISAAVVLTILLGFLHLDFHYSHWIGASGLWLMPILIALTVMATQEMLHLLAGRNYLPVRWAVHAGTLMVVLASAAPLAWDVMGKPYPPDCPLGKLGWPLLAFGFAVTL
;
A
#
# COMPACT_ATOMS: atom_id res chain seq x y z
N MET A 1 19.71 2.20 -24.97
CA MET A 1 18.77 1.49 -24.07
C MET A 1 19.00 1.80 -22.59
N LEU A 2 20.24 1.82 -22.09
CA LEU A 2 20.52 2.11 -20.67
C LEU A 2 20.05 3.51 -20.22
N ARG A 3 20.29 4.54 -21.05
CA ARG A 3 19.90 5.94 -20.76
C ARG A 3 18.39 6.10 -20.50
N TRP A 4 17.54 5.44 -21.29
CA TRP A 4 16.08 5.52 -21.12
C TRP A 4 15.60 4.86 -19.82
N ARG A 5 16.21 3.74 -19.41
CA ARG A 5 15.91 3.09 -18.12
C ARG A 5 16.36 3.92 -16.92
N LEU A 6 17.49 4.61 -17.06
CA LEU A 6 18.00 5.53 -16.03
C LEU A 6 17.09 6.75 -15.87
N ILE A 7 16.63 7.33 -16.98
CA ILE A 7 15.71 8.47 -16.96
C ILE A 7 14.37 8.06 -16.34
N SER A 8 13.79 6.93 -16.72
CA SER A 8 12.51 6.48 -16.14
C SER A 8 12.63 6.20 -14.64
N ALA A 9 13.71 5.53 -14.21
CA ALA A 9 13.96 5.28 -12.80
C ALA A 9 14.18 6.59 -12.01
N ALA A 10 14.92 7.55 -12.58
CA ALA A 10 15.15 8.85 -11.95
C ALA A 10 13.84 9.62 -11.75
N VAL A 11 12.95 9.63 -12.75
CA VAL A 11 11.63 10.30 -12.64
C VAL A 11 10.76 9.66 -11.56
N VAL A 12 10.72 8.33 -11.47
CA VAL A 12 9.95 7.63 -10.43
C VAL A 12 10.53 7.96 -9.05
N LEU A 13 11.85 7.93 -8.90
CA LEU A 13 12.53 8.23 -7.64
C LEU A 13 12.32 9.68 -7.20
N THR A 14 12.38 10.65 -8.11
CA THR A 14 12.18 12.05 -7.74
C THR A 14 10.75 12.32 -7.28
N ILE A 15 9.75 11.71 -7.92
CA ILE A 15 8.35 11.81 -7.47
C ILE A 15 8.20 11.18 -6.07
N LEU A 16 8.76 9.98 -5.85
CA LEU A 16 8.70 9.31 -4.55
C LEU A 16 9.37 10.12 -3.43
N LEU A 17 10.56 10.66 -3.70
CA LEU A 17 11.29 11.49 -2.75
C LEU A 17 10.57 12.80 -2.48
N GLY A 18 9.91 13.39 -3.48
CA GLY A 18 9.06 14.57 -3.30
C GLY A 18 7.89 14.31 -2.35
N PHE A 19 7.20 13.18 -2.53
CA PHE A 19 6.14 12.76 -1.62
C PHE A 19 6.63 12.40 -0.22
N LEU A 20 7.80 11.78 -0.11
CA LEU A 20 8.42 11.51 1.20
C LEU A 20 8.77 12.82 1.91
N HIS A 21 9.31 13.80 1.19
CA HIS A 21 9.62 15.12 1.74
C HIS A 21 8.35 15.85 2.19
N LEU A 22 7.27 15.77 1.40
CA LEU A 22 5.96 16.27 1.77
C LEU A 22 5.43 15.58 3.04
N ASP A 23 5.53 14.24 3.12
CA ASP A 23 5.11 13.50 4.32
C ASP A 23 5.88 13.95 5.55
N PHE A 24 7.21 14.10 5.48
CA PHE A 24 8.00 14.59 6.62
C PHE A 24 7.65 16.02 7.03
N HIS A 25 7.41 16.92 6.07
CA HIS A 25 7.14 18.32 6.38
C HIS A 25 5.71 18.54 6.91
N TYR A 26 4.72 17.81 6.38
CA TYR A 26 3.32 17.90 6.82
C TYR A 26 2.98 16.95 7.98
N SER A 27 3.78 15.92 8.27
CA SER A 27 3.60 15.03 9.42
C SER A 27 3.62 15.79 10.76
N HIS A 28 4.38 16.89 10.84
CA HIS A 28 4.40 17.75 12.02
C HIS A 28 3.03 18.40 12.34
N TRP A 29 2.17 18.60 11.34
CA TRP A 29 0.86 19.23 11.52
C TRP A 29 -0.25 18.27 11.94
N ILE A 30 -0.14 16.98 11.59
CA ILE A 30 -1.22 15.99 11.80
C ILE A 30 -0.85 14.96 12.88
N GLY A 31 0.43 14.86 13.27
CA GLY A 31 0.87 13.90 14.30
C GLY A 31 0.87 12.45 13.84
N ALA A 32 0.55 12.19 12.57
CA ALA A 32 0.59 10.87 11.94
C ALA A 32 1.55 10.89 10.76
N SER A 33 2.63 10.11 10.86
CA SER A 33 3.56 9.86 9.76
C SER A 33 2.92 8.89 8.76
N GLY A 34 3.07 9.12 7.45
CA GLY A 34 2.61 8.19 6.41
C GLY A 34 1.21 8.43 5.83
N LEU A 35 0.47 9.46 6.27
CA LEU A 35 -0.87 9.74 5.75
C LEU A 35 -0.84 10.18 4.27
N TRP A 36 0.21 10.91 3.87
CA TRP A 36 0.38 11.37 2.49
C TRP A 36 0.85 10.25 1.55
N LEU A 37 1.44 9.19 2.10
CA LEU A 37 1.88 8.01 1.36
C LEU A 37 0.74 7.02 1.08
N MET A 38 -0.36 7.09 1.82
CA MET A 38 -1.53 6.19 1.66
C MET A 38 -2.18 6.27 0.27
N PRO A 39 -2.50 7.45 -0.30
CA PRO A 39 -3.06 7.55 -1.65
C PRO A 39 -2.13 6.96 -2.72
N ILE A 40 -0.82 7.17 -2.57
CA ILE A 40 0.19 6.56 -3.46
C ILE A 40 0.19 5.05 -3.31
N LEU A 41 0.17 4.55 -2.08
CA LEU A 41 0.17 3.12 -1.80
C LEU A 41 -1.04 2.45 -2.48
N ILE A 42 -2.23 3.05 -2.37
CA ILE A 42 -3.45 2.55 -3.03
C ILE A 42 -3.31 2.61 -4.56
N ALA A 43 -2.87 3.74 -5.12
CA ALA A 43 -2.71 3.87 -6.57
C ALA A 43 -1.70 2.86 -7.14
N LEU A 44 -0.53 2.72 -6.49
CA LEU A 44 0.51 1.78 -6.89
C LEU A 44 0.05 0.33 -6.74
N THR A 45 -0.68 0.00 -5.68
CA THR A 45 -1.19 -1.37 -5.47
C THR A 45 -2.24 -1.74 -6.50
N VAL A 46 -3.14 -0.83 -6.88
CA VAL A 46 -4.10 -1.06 -7.97
C VAL A 46 -3.37 -1.27 -9.29
N MET A 47 -2.43 -0.39 -9.65
CA MET A 47 -1.64 -0.49 -10.88
C MET A 47 -0.82 -1.80 -10.93
N ALA A 48 -0.14 -2.14 -9.84
CA ALA A 48 0.64 -3.38 -9.73
C ALA A 48 -0.26 -4.63 -9.81
N THR A 49 -1.43 -4.60 -9.17
CA THR A 49 -2.40 -5.70 -9.26
C THR A 49 -2.88 -5.88 -10.69
N GLN A 50 -3.18 -4.78 -11.38
CA GLN A 50 -3.62 -4.82 -12.78
C GLN A 50 -2.52 -5.37 -13.70
N GLU A 51 -1.28 -4.92 -13.53
CA GLU A 51 -0.14 -5.45 -14.31
C GLU A 51 0.02 -6.96 -14.08
N MET A 52 -0.08 -7.40 -12.83
CA MET A 52 0.01 -8.82 -12.50
C MET A 52 -1.13 -9.63 -13.16
N LEU A 53 -2.36 -9.12 -13.15
CA LEU A 53 -3.50 -9.73 -13.85
C LEU A 53 -3.26 -9.81 -15.37
N HIS A 54 -2.65 -8.79 -15.97
CA HIS A 54 -2.28 -8.79 -17.39
C HIS A 54 -1.21 -9.85 -17.70
N LEU A 55 -0.20 -9.99 -16.84
CA LEU A 55 0.82 -11.03 -16.97
C LEU A 55 0.24 -12.44 -16.83
N LEU A 56 -0.71 -12.64 -15.91
CA LEU A 56 -1.42 -13.92 -15.75
C LEU A 56 -2.29 -14.24 -16.97
N ALA A 57 -3.00 -13.24 -17.50
CA ALA A 57 -3.82 -13.40 -18.70
C ALA A 57 -2.97 -13.79 -19.92
N GLY A 58 -1.75 -13.25 -20.05
CA GLY A 58 -0.78 -13.64 -21.07
C GLY A 58 -0.33 -15.10 -21.00
N ARG A 59 -0.58 -15.78 -19.87
CA ARG A 59 -0.32 -17.21 -19.64
C ARG A 59 -1.59 -18.07 -19.65
N ASN A 60 -2.72 -17.53 -20.13
CA ASN A 60 -4.05 -18.15 -20.10
C ASN A 60 -4.62 -18.43 -18.69
N TYR A 61 -4.08 -17.78 -17.65
CA TYR A 61 -4.73 -17.75 -16.34
C TYR A 61 -5.73 -16.61 -16.32
N LEU A 62 -7.01 -16.92 -16.08
CA LEU A 62 -8.11 -15.95 -16.03
C LEU A 62 -8.67 -15.83 -14.60
N PRO A 63 -7.91 -15.24 -13.66
CA PRO A 63 -8.41 -15.02 -12.31
C PRO A 63 -9.56 -14.01 -12.30
N VAL A 64 -10.45 -14.14 -11.33
CA VAL A 64 -11.56 -13.19 -11.11
C VAL A 64 -10.98 -11.85 -10.67
N ARG A 65 -10.91 -10.89 -11.59
CA ARG A 65 -10.25 -9.59 -11.39
C ARG A 65 -10.73 -8.86 -10.13
N TRP A 66 -12.03 -8.90 -9.86
CA TRP A 66 -12.62 -8.24 -8.69
C TRP A 66 -12.09 -8.83 -7.38
N ALA A 67 -12.04 -10.16 -7.25
CA ALA A 67 -11.56 -10.82 -6.04
C ALA A 67 -10.09 -10.49 -5.77
N VAL A 68 -9.25 -10.47 -6.81
CA VAL A 68 -7.84 -10.12 -6.68
C VAL A 68 -7.67 -8.66 -6.24
N HIS A 69 -8.38 -7.71 -6.85
CA HIS A 69 -8.34 -6.30 -6.44
C HIS A 69 -8.87 -6.08 -5.02
N ALA A 70 -9.99 -6.74 -4.66
CA ALA A 70 -10.56 -6.64 -3.33
C ALA A 70 -9.60 -7.20 -2.27
N GLY A 71 -9.03 -8.38 -2.52
CA GLY A 71 -8.07 -9.02 -1.62
C GLY A 71 -6.79 -8.20 -1.43
N THR A 72 -6.19 -7.70 -2.52
CA THR A 72 -4.96 -6.90 -2.41
C THR A 72 -5.21 -5.58 -1.69
N LEU A 73 -6.30 -4.87 -2.01
CA LEU A 73 -6.66 -3.64 -1.32
C LEU A 73 -6.97 -3.87 0.16
N MET A 74 -7.66 -4.95 0.51
CA MET A 74 -7.98 -5.27 1.90
C MET A 74 -6.73 -5.49 2.75
N VAL A 75 -5.73 -6.21 2.23
CA VAL A 75 -4.45 -6.42 2.92
C VAL A 75 -3.69 -5.10 3.09
N VAL A 76 -3.65 -4.28 2.04
CA VAL A 76 -2.97 -2.98 2.04
C VAL A 76 -3.63 -2.03 3.03
N LEU A 77 -4.96 -1.92 3.03
CA LEU A 77 -5.69 -1.08 3.97
C LEU A 77 -5.53 -1.58 5.41
N ALA A 78 -5.50 -2.89 5.63
CA ALA A 78 -5.24 -3.46 6.96
C ALA A 78 -3.81 -3.16 7.45
N SER A 79 -2.83 -3.04 6.55
CA SER A 79 -1.48 -2.60 6.93
C SER A 79 -1.43 -1.13 7.40
N ALA A 80 -2.39 -0.31 6.95
CA ALA A 80 -2.56 1.07 7.37
C ALA A 80 -3.47 1.23 8.61
N ALA A 81 -4.02 0.14 9.16
CA ALA A 81 -4.80 0.17 10.40
C ALA A 81 -4.08 0.83 11.59
N PRO A 82 -2.79 0.53 11.92
CA PRO A 82 -2.08 1.21 12.99
C PRO A 82 -1.93 2.72 12.77
N LEU A 83 -1.91 3.19 11.52
CA LEU A 83 -1.86 4.61 11.16
C LEU A 83 -3.12 5.35 11.63
N ALA A 84 -4.28 4.67 11.65
CA ALA A 84 -5.54 5.26 12.09
C ALA A 84 -5.52 5.60 13.59
N TRP A 85 -4.76 4.84 14.40
CA TRP A 85 -4.55 5.14 15.82
C TRP A 85 -3.70 6.40 16.01
N ASP A 86 -2.63 6.55 15.23
CA ASP A 86 -1.79 7.75 15.25
C ASP A 86 -2.58 8.99 14.82
N VAL A 87 -3.46 8.88 13.81
CA VAL A 87 -4.38 9.96 13.39
C VAL A 87 -5.40 10.31 14.48
N MET A 88 -5.85 9.34 15.28
CA MET A 88 -6.73 9.57 16.43
C MET A 88 -5.99 10.12 17.67
N GLY A 89 -4.67 10.33 17.59
CA GLY A 89 -3.85 10.84 18.68
C GLY A 89 -3.74 9.87 19.87
N LYS A 90 -4.03 8.58 19.66
CA LYS A 90 -3.93 7.54 20.70
C LYS A 90 -2.83 6.55 20.33
N PRO A 91 -1.87 6.27 21.22
CA PRO A 91 -0.87 5.25 20.94
C PRO A 91 -1.56 3.89 20.74
N TYR A 92 -1.06 3.12 19.76
CA TYR A 92 -1.54 1.76 19.52
C TYR A 92 -1.49 0.94 20.83
N PRO A 93 -2.60 0.29 21.24
CA PRO A 93 -2.65 -0.39 22.52
C PRO A 93 -1.63 -1.55 22.57
N PRO A 94 -0.80 -1.65 23.62
CA PRO A 94 0.21 -2.70 23.74
C PRO A 94 -0.41 -4.10 23.94
N ASP A 95 -1.63 -4.17 24.47
CA ASP A 95 -2.32 -5.42 24.81
C ASP A 95 -3.20 -5.98 23.67
N CYS A 96 -3.03 -5.48 22.44
CA CYS A 96 -3.79 -6.02 21.31
C CYS A 96 -3.29 -7.45 20.98
N PRO A 97 -4.15 -8.48 20.98
CA PRO A 97 -3.76 -9.86 20.63
C PRO A 97 -3.26 -9.96 19.17
N LEU A 98 -3.68 -8.99 18.36
CA LEU A 98 -3.22 -8.75 17.01
C LEU A 98 -2.15 -7.65 17.11
N GLY A 99 -0.87 -8.02 17.16
CA GLY A 99 0.22 -7.03 17.10
C GLY A 99 0.15 -6.17 15.82
N LYS A 100 1.09 -5.23 15.63
CA LYS A 100 1.11 -4.35 14.44
C LYS A 100 1.07 -5.12 13.10
N LEU A 101 1.64 -6.34 13.06
CA LEU A 101 1.61 -7.25 11.91
C LEU A 101 0.38 -8.15 11.82
N GLY A 102 -0.43 -8.25 12.89
CA GLY A 102 -1.60 -9.13 12.93
C GLY A 102 -2.72 -8.70 11.99
N TRP A 103 -2.87 -7.39 11.76
CA TRP A 103 -3.87 -6.81 10.87
C TRP A 103 -3.72 -7.25 9.40
N PRO A 104 -2.56 -7.08 8.74
CA PRO A 104 -2.38 -7.55 7.38
C PRO A 104 -2.46 -9.08 7.25
N LEU A 105 -2.05 -9.83 8.28
CA LEU A 105 -2.15 -11.30 8.31
C LEU A 105 -3.60 -11.79 8.35
N LEU A 106 -4.45 -11.18 9.18
CA LEU A 106 -5.89 -11.48 9.18
C LEU A 106 -6.53 -11.12 7.86
N ALA A 107 -6.23 -9.94 7.33
CA ALA A 107 -6.76 -9.50 6.05
C ALA A 107 -6.36 -10.43 4.92
N PHE A 108 -5.12 -10.96 4.94
CA PHE A 108 -4.66 -11.96 4.00
C PHE A 108 -5.46 -13.27 4.14
N GLY A 109 -5.68 -13.74 5.36
CA GLY A 109 -6.51 -14.93 5.62
C GLY A 109 -7.93 -14.80 5.05
N PHE A 110 -8.57 -13.65 5.26
CA PHE A 110 -9.88 -13.36 4.65
C PHE A 110 -9.81 -13.23 3.12
N ALA A 111 -8.79 -12.57 2.58
CA ALA A 111 -8.62 -12.38 1.14
C ALA A 111 -8.49 -13.71 0.39
N VAL A 112 -7.90 -14.74 1.00
CA VAL A 112 -7.78 -16.08 0.40
C VAL A 112 -9.13 -16.79 0.30
N THR A 113 -10.12 -16.41 1.11
CA THR A 113 -11.47 -17.03 1.11
C THR A 113 -12.43 -16.40 0.09
N LEU A 114 -11.99 -15.40 -0.66
CA LEU A 114 -12.76 -14.58 -1.61
C LEU A 114 -12.66 -15.14 -3.03
#